data_AF-A0A9P3LB52-F1
#
_entry.id   AF-A0A9P3LB52-F1
#
_cell.length_a   1.000
_cell.length_b   1.000
_cell.length_c   1.000
_cell.angle_alpha   90.00
_cell.angle_beta   90.00
_cell.angle_gamma   90.00
#
_symmetry.space_group_name_H-M   'P 1'
#
loop_
_entity.id
_entity.type
_entity.pdbx_description
1 polymer ?
#
loop_
_entity_poly.entity_id
_entity_poly.type
_entity_poly.pdbx_seq_one_letter_code
_entity_poly.pdbx_strand_id
1 'polypeptide(L)'
;MSLFPSLPLELIIEILENLDLETSFACRKVCRLFNKIIKESATMQYKAELALAGMEDGPPSNVLVADRLKMLRAHQAAWRDLEWTSDKVIPMGEGTLWELYGGVLAQSATTRRTLRFTQLPSKIKGIEHKEWKVQLPVEIRDFAMDSSQNLLVTTESSGTMYRVRFLELSSGKKHPTTTTSGMIEHAPGGDDFSFAIQICGSFVGVMFLSPLLRDNQLLVWNWKTCNLELSLHSRQINSFNFLTGHHIILTVVEDPVVEPEEEDASRPPFMVVDFTRCPKEAITLDTLKYQCAFELPPILPTASVIGISVRSDPAPSWAPNPDLKVPFYTARDDRLFVFTVWVAEGDGVIAILLLVPSSTFTSKLKSLSPEDDGRQFDWEEWGPSGAHMRHAPHSHSTVWVCYVFGSSFVAPFRSGTPEALLPPVGPKMAQIFDFNQTAIKRLAHNGVRDESTVSHVITEPSRLTLSRIFPSPVVTSLPYRWRTKRVPHNSMRTFGAVMLSEDAIITVANTPLVREYRVLSF
;
A
#
# COMPACT_ATOMS: atom_id res chain seq x y z
N MET A 1 -6.15 8.98 -50.00
CA MET A 1 -5.87 7.54 -50.19
C MET A 1 -5.47 6.96 -48.84
N SER A 2 -5.92 5.75 -48.52
CA SER A 2 -5.45 5.03 -47.33
C SER A 2 -3.97 4.67 -47.54
N LEU A 3 -3.09 5.11 -46.65
CA LEU A 3 -1.64 4.83 -46.69
C LEU A 3 -1.29 3.38 -46.29
N PHE A 4 -2.18 2.71 -45.56
CA PHE A 4 -1.93 1.38 -44.99
C PHE A 4 -1.82 0.24 -46.02
N PRO A 5 -2.63 0.16 -47.08
CA PRO A 5 -2.50 -0.86 -48.12
C PRO A 5 -1.18 -0.83 -48.89
N SER A 6 -0.46 0.29 -48.88
CA SER A 6 0.84 0.45 -49.54
C SER A 6 2.04 0.12 -48.66
N LEU A 7 1.83 -0.14 -47.36
CA LEU A 7 2.91 -0.50 -46.44
C LEU A 7 3.16 -2.02 -46.47
N PRO A 8 4.43 -2.46 -46.38
CA PRO A 8 4.77 -3.84 -46.05
C PRO A 8 4.10 -4.31 -44.76
N LEU A 9 3.77 -5.60 -44.69
CA LEU A 9 3.03 -6.19 -43.56
C LEU A 9 3.78 -5.99 -42.23
N GLU A 10 5.11 -6.06 -42.26
CA GLU A 10 5.99 -5.90 -41.11
C GLU A 10 5.85 -4.49 -40.51
N LEU A 11 5.74 -3.45 -41.35
CA LEU A 11 5.53 -2.08 -40.88
C LEU A 11 4.12 -1.89 -40.34
N ILE A 12 3.12 -2.55 -40.93
CA ILE A 12 1.75 -2.52 -40.39
C ILE A 12 1.71 -3.16 -39.01
N ILE A 13 2.40 -4.31 -38.82
CA ILE A 13 2.51 -4.98 -37.52
C ILE A 13 3.19 -4.04 -36.52
N GLU A 14 4.35 -3.49 -36.85
CA GLU A 14 5.10 -2.58 -35.97
C GLU A 14 4.25 -1.37 -35.57
N ILE A 15 3.55 -0.74 -36.53
CA ILE A 15 2.65 0.39 -36.24
C ILE A 15 1.56 -0.03 -35.25
N LEU A 16 0.87 -1.14 -35.52
CA LEU A 16 -0.22 -1.62 -34.67
C LEU A 16 0.26 -2.04 -33.29
N GLU A 17 1.47 -2.58 -33.17
CA GLU A 17 2.08 -3.00 -31.90
C GLU A 17 2.55 -1.82 -31.05
N ASN A 18 2.82 -0.65 -31.64
CA ASN A 18 3.17 0.58 -30.91
C ASN A 18 1.95 1.40 -30.45
N LEU A 19 0.73 1.02 -30.84
CA LEU A 19 -0.49 1.68 -30.38
C LEU A 19 -0.79 1.36 -28.89
N ASP A 20 -1.53 2.27 -28.25
CA ASP A 20 -2.15 2.02 -26.96
C ASP A 20 -3.34 1.05 -27.11
N LEU A 21 -3.75 0.44 -26.00
CA LEU A 21 -4.79 -0.59 -26.00
C LEU A 21 -6.13 -0.11 -26.56
N GLU A 22 -6.53 1.12 -26.25
CA GLU A 22 -7.81 1.67 -26.67
C GLU A 22 -7.82 1.85 -28.19
N THR A 23 -6.80 2.51 -28.73
CA THR A 23 -6.64 2.71 -30.17
C THR A 23 -6.51 1.38 -30.91
N SER A 24 -5.77 0.42 -30.36
CA SER A 24 -5.67 -0.91 -30.95
C SER A 24 -7.00 -1.65 -30.99
N PHE A 25 -7.80 -1.60 -29.92
CA PHE A 25 -9.13 -2.22 -29.95
C PHE A 25 -10.05 -1.56 -30.98
N ALA A 26 -9.94 -0.24 -31.19
CA ALA A 26 -10.64 0.44 -32.27
C ALA A 26 -10.14 -0.02 -33.66
N CYS A 27 -8.83 -0.19 -33.86
CA CYS A 27 -8.25 -0.70 -35.11
C CYS A 27 -8.78 -2.08 -35.52
N ARG A 28 -9.19 -2.94 -34.56
CA ARG A 28 -9.83 -4.23 -34.87
C ARG A 28 -11.15 -4.09 -35.63
N LYS A 29 -11.81 -2.93 -35.57
CA LYS A 29 -13.05 -2.65 -36.29
C LYS A 29 -12.82 -2.05 -37.68
N VAL A 30 -11.59 -1.66 -38.01
CA VAL A 30 -11.26 -1.02 -39.29
C VAL A 30 -11.26 -2.04 -40.44
N CYS A 31 -10.56 -3.16 -40.29
CA CYS A 31 -10.53 -4.21 -41.32
C CYS A 31 -10.18 -5.59 -40.75
N ARG A 32 -10.40 -6.64 -41.56
CA ARG A 32 -10.10 -8.04 -41.19
C ARG A 32 -8.61 -8.28 -40.94
N LEU A 33 -7.73 -7.62 -41.69
CA LEU A 33 -6.28 -7.75 -41.54
C LEU A 33 -5.83 -7.24 -40.17
N PHE A 34 -6.23 -6.02 -39.78
CA PHE A 34 -5.89 -5.45 -38.47
C PHE A 34 -6.45 -6.29 -37.33
N ASN A 35 -7.71 -6.74 -37.45
CA ASN A 35 -8.31 -7.62 -36.45
C ASN A 35 -7.52 -8.93 -36.30
N LYS A 36 -7.03 -9.52 -37.40
CA LYS A 36 -6.22 -10.75 -37.36
C LYS A 36 -4.87 -10.47 -36.68
N ILE A 37 -4.13 -9.45 -37.13
CA ILE A 37 -2.81 -9.07 -36.58
C ILE A 37 -2.92 -8.83 -35.07
N ILE A 38 -3.85 -7.99 -34.64
CA ILE A 38 -4.00 -7.61 -33.23
C ILE A 38 -4.42 -8.81 -32.37
N LYS A 39 -5.23 -9.72 -32.90
CA LYS A 39 -5.67 -10.91 -32.15
C LYS A 39 -4.54 -11.94 -32.02
N GLU A 40 -3.70 -12.10 -33.04
CA GLU A 40 -2.63 -13.11 -33.08
C GLU A 40 -1.29 -12.60 -32.51
N SER A 41 -1.09 -11.28 -32.40
CA SER A 41 0.14 -10.69 -31.83
C SER A 41 0.29 -10.99 -30.35
N ALA A 42 1.44 -11.56 -29.98
CA ALA A 42 1.82 -11.77 -28.59
C ALA A 42 1.99 -10.45 -27.84
N THR A 43 2.52 -9.41 -28.50
CA THR A 43 2.66 -8.05 -27.95
C THR A 43 1.31 -7.47 -27.55
N MET A 44 0.33 -7.58 -28.45
CA MET A 44 -1.02 -7.06 -28.18
C MET A 44 -1.74 -7.84 -27.08
N GLN A 45 -1.62 -9.17 -27.08
CA GLN A 45 -2.17 -10.00 -26.01
C GLN A 45 -1.49 -9.69 -24.66
N TYR A 46 -0.18 -9.45 -24.66
CA TYR A 46 0.58 -9.13 -23.46
C TYR A 46 0.18 -7.80 -22.86
N LYS A 47 0.12 -6.72 -23.67
CA LYS A 47 -0.40 -5.42 -23.23
C LYS A 47 -1.80 -5.55 -22.63
N ALA A 48 -2.69 -6.29 -23.29
CA ALA A 48 -4.07 -6.45 -22.83
C ALA A 48 -4.15 -7.22 -21.50
N GLU A 49 -3.38 -8.30 -21.35
CA GLU A 49 -3.32 -9.06 -20.11
C GLU A 49 -2.69 -8.27 -18.96
N LEU A 50 -1.67 -7.42 -19.23
CA LEU A 50 -1.10 -6.51 -18.23
C LEU A 50 -2.15 -5.55 -17.67
N ALA A 51 -2.87 -4.85 -18.55
CA ALA A 51 -3.91 -3.90 -18.14
C ALA A 51 -5.04 -4.57 -17.34
N LEU A 52 -5.43 -5.79 -17.71
CA LEU A 52 -6.45 -6.55 -16.99
C LEU A 52 -5.94 -7.05 -15.64
N ALA A 53 -4.66 -7.42 -15.55
CA ALA A 53 -4.02 -7.85 -14.30
C ALA A 53 -3.69 -6.68 -13.36
N GLY A 54 -3.80 -5.42 -13.81
CA GLY A 54 -3.34 -4.26 -13.05
C GLY A 54 -1.82 -4.24 -12.93
N MET A 55 -1.12 -4.55 -14.03
CA MET A 55 0.33 -4.65 -14.10
C MET A 55 0.91 -3.79 -15.20
N GLU A 56 2.17 -3.39 -15.03
CA GLU A 56 3.01 -2.71 -15.99
C GLU A 56 4.10 -3.64 -16.52
N ASP A 57 4.58 -3.36 -17.74
CA ASP A 57 5.69 -4.10 -18.32
C ASP A 57 6.99 -3.80 -17.57
N GLY A 58 7.78 -4.83 -17.33
CA GLY A 58 9.03 -4.72 -16.58
C GLY A 58 10.21 -4.21 -17.42
N PRO A 59 11.35 -3.95 -16.77
CA PRO A 59 12.56 -3.45 -17.42
C PRO A 59 12.99 -4.31 -18.64
N PRO A 60 13.70 -3.74 -19.63
CA PRO A 60 14.18 -4.49 -20.78
C PRO A 60 15.00 -5.73 -20.36
N SER A 61 14.75 -6.86 -21.03
CA SER A 61 15.38 -8.14 -20.73
C SER A 61 15.52 -9.00 -21.99
N ASN A 62 16.25 -10.11 -21.89
CA ASN A 62 16.36 -11.09 -22.98
C ASN A 62 15.15 -12.03 -23.09
N VAL A 63 14.13 -11.87 -22.24
CA VAL A 63 12.90 -12.68 -22.26
C VAL A 63 11.98 -12.17 -23.38
N LEU A 64 11.61 -13.07 -24.30
CA LEU A 64 10.69 -12.75 -25.39
C LEU A 64 9.31 -12.37 -24.85
N VAL A 65 8.61 -11.48 -25.55
CA VAL A 65 7.26 -11.02 -25.16
C VAL A 65 6.26 -12.18 -25.03
N ALA A 66 6.37 -13.19 -25.91
CA ALA A 66 5.56 -14.40 -25.81
C ALA A 66 5.80 -15.18 -24.51
N ASP A 67 7.02 -15.17 -23.98
CA ASP A 67 7.35 -15.82 -22.71
C ASP A 67 6.95 -14.94 -21.52
N ARG A 68 7.10 -13.60 -21.60
CA ARG A 68 6.51 -12.67 -20.61
C ARG A 68 5.01 -12.87 -20.46
N LEU A 69 4.28 -13.04 -21.57
CA LEU A 69 2.86 -13.36 -21.57
C LEU A 69 2.55 -14.70 -20.88
N LYS A 70 3.35 -15.74 -21.12
CA LYS A 70 3.19 -17.03 -20.41
C LYS A 70 3.43 -16.86 -18.91
N MET A 71 4.48 -16.14 -18.52
CA MET A 71 4.80 -15.86 -17.10
C MET A 71 3.66 -15.06 -16.43
N LEU A 72 3.10 -14.07 -17.12
CA LEU A 72 1.97 -13.28 -16.62
C LEU A 72 0.72 -14.12 -16.41
N ARG A 73 0.38 -14.99 -17.37
CA ARG A 73 -0.76 -15.91 -17.23
C ARG A 73 -0.54 -16.92 -16.10
N ALA A 74 0.68 -17.43 -15.94
CA ALA A 74 1.04 -18.31 -14.82
C ALA A 74 0.91 -17.58 -13.48
N HIS A 75 1.38 -16.34 -13.39
CA HIS A 75 1.24 -15.49 -12.20
C HIS A 75 -0.23 -15.27 -11.85
N GLN A 76 -1.06 -14.87 -12.82
CA GLN A 76 -2.49 -14.67 -12.61
C GLN A 76 -3.20 -15.94 -12.14
N ALA A 77 -2.89 -17.10 -12.72
CA ALA A 77 -3.45 -18.39 -12.31
C ALA A 77 -3.03 -18.76 -10.87
N ALA A 78 -1.73 -18.63 -10.57
CA ALA A 78 -1.19 -18.91 -9.24
C ALA A 78 -1.85 -18.06 -8.14
N TRP A 79 -2.07 -16.77 -8.40
CA TRP A 79 -2.77 -15.88 -7.48
C TRP A 79 -4.29 -16.11 -7.43
N ARG A 80 -4.92 -16.55 -8.52
CA ARG A 80 -6.36 -16.91 -8.51
C ARG A 80 -6.61 -18.09 -7.57
N ASP A 81 -5.76 -19.12 -7.66
CA ASP A 81 -5.93 -20.38 -6.92
C ASP A 81 -5.10 -20.42 -5.62
N LEU A 82 -4.41 -19.31 -5.32
CA LEU A 82 -3.45 -19.13 -4.24
C LEU A 82 -2.41 -20.26 -4.18
N GLU A 83 -1.97 -20.77 -5.33
CA GLU A 83 -0.97 -21.83 -5.48
C GLU A 83 0.45 -21.27 -5.52
N TRP A 84 1.11 -21.21 -4.35
CA TRP A 84 2.51 -20.83 -4.24
C TRP A 84 3.43 -21.94 -4.78
N THR A 85 4.56 -21.55 -5.36
CA THR A 85 5.58 -22.45 -5.89
C THR A 85 6.70 -22.75 -4.90
N SER A 86 6.80 -21.97 -3.81
CA SER A 86 7.80 -22.15 -2.76
C SER A 86 7.25 -21.76 -1.39
N ASP A 87 7.76 -22.44 -0.35
CA ASP A 87 7.41 -22.26 1.05
C ASP A 87 8.70 -22.27 1.87
N LYS A 88 9.09 -21.10 2.38
CA LYS A 88 10.35 -20.91 3.11
C LYS A 88 10.10 -20.30 4.48
N VAL A 89 10.85 -20.78 5.47
CA VAL A 89 10.85 -20.22 6.82
C VAL A 89 12.10 -19.36 6.99
N ILE A 90 11.90 -18.13 7.45
CA ILE A 90 12.95 -17.18 7.82
C ILE A 90 12.83 -16.94 9.33
N PRO A 91 13.82 -17.32 10.14
CA PRO A 91 13.82 -17.03 11.57
C PRO A 91 13.79 -15.51 11.83
N MET A 92 13.03 -15.10 12.85
CA MET A 92 13.10 -13.71 13.31
C MET A 92 14.44 -13.45 13.98
N GLY A 93 15.03 -12.30 13.66
CA GLY A 93 16.20 -11.79 14.34
C GLY A 93 15.92 -11.46 15.82
N GLU A 94 17.00 -11.33 16.57
CA GLU A 94 16.95 -10.93 17.98
C GLU A 94 16.68 -9.42 18.15
N GLY A 95 16.86 -8.62 17.10
CA GLY A 95 16.51 -7.20 17.12
C GLY A 95 14.99 -6.95 17.10
N THR A 96 14.63 -5.69 17.29
CA THR A 96 13.23 -5.26 17.43
C THR A 96 12.70 -4.56 16.18
N LEU A 97 13.58 -4.06 15.31
CA LEU A 97 13.22 -3.35 14.08
C LEU A 97 13.19 -4.32 12.91
N TRP A 98 12.19 -4.15 12.04
CA TRP A 98 12.02 -4.90 10.80
C TRP A 98 11.29 -4.02 9.78
N GLU A 99 11.43 -4.35 8.50
CA GLU A 99 10.69 -3.70 7.42
C GLU A 99 10.46 -4.70 6.28
N LEU A 100 9.35 -4.60 5.56
CA LEU A 100 9.07 -5.36 4.35
C LEU A 100 8.62 -4.40 3.25
N TYR A 101 9.50 -4.17 2.27
CA TYR A 101 9.21 -3.26 1.17
C TYR A 101 9.87 -3.74 -0.12
N GLY A 102 9.16 -3.64 -1.25
CA GLY A 102 9.67 -4.00 -2.58
C GLY A 102 10.26 -5.42 -2.67
N GLY A 103 9.64 -6.40 -2.01
CA GLY A 103 10.08 -7.80 -2.02
C GLY A 103 11.33 -8.09 -1.19
N VAL A 104 11.76 -7.17 -0.32
CA VAL A 104 12.90 -7.36 0.59
C VAL A 104 12.40 -7.31 2.03
N LEU A 105 12.73 -8.32 2.82
CA LEU A 105 12.55 -8.34 4.28
C LEU A 105 13.85 -7.89 4.95
N ALA A 106 13.80 -6.83 5.73
CA ALA A 106 14.90 -6.31 6.53
C ALA A 106 14.64 -6.58 8.02
N GLN A 107 15.69 -6.94 8.75
CA GLN A 107 15.64 -7.20 10.18
C GLN A 107 16.89 -6.64 10.86
N SER A 108 16.71 -5.99 12.01
CA SER A 108 17.83 -5.54 12.84
C SER A 108 18.41 -6.67 13.70
N ALA A 109 19.72 -6.62 13.93
CA ALA A 109 20.36 -7.35 15.02
C ALA A 109 20.06 -6.67 16.37
N THR A 110 20.40 -7.34 17.48
CA THR A 110 20.16 -6.87 18.86
C THR A 110 20.69 -5.46 19.13
N THR A 111 21.87 -5.13 18.61
CA THR A 111 22.49 -3.79 18.77
C THR A 111 21.89 -2.72 17.88
N ARG A 112 20.99 -3.08 16.95
CA ARG A 112 20.47 -2.24 15.85
C ARG A 112 21.55 -1.51 15.05
N ARG A 113 22.80 -1.97 15.09
CA ARG A 113 23.90 -1.48 14.23
C ARG A 113 24.09 -2.33 12.99
N THR A 114 23.39 -3.45 12.88
CA THR A 114 23.48 -4.34 11.73
C THR A 114 22.08 -4.65 11.24
N LEU A 115 21.83 -4.42 9.97
CA LEU A 115 20.60 -4.84 9.29
C LEU A 115 20.91 -6.05 8.41
N ARG A 116 20.09 -7.10 8.51
CA ARG A 116 20.08 -8.24 7.60
C ARG A 116 18.92 -8.06 6.63
N PHE A 117 19.20 -8.19 5.34
CA PHE A 117 18.21 -8.12 4.28
C PHE A 117 18.07 -9.49 3.62
N THR A 118 16.83 -9.84 3.28
CA THR A 118 16.46 -11.06 2.55
C THR A 118 15.54 -10.69 1.40
N GLN A 119 16.02 -10.81 0.17
CA GLN A 119 15.20 -10.70 -1.03
C GLN A 119 14.33 -11.96 -1.17
N LEU A 120 13.02 -11.76 -1.19
CA LEU A 120 12.05 -12.83 -1.34
C LEU A 120 12.08 -13.35 -2.79
N PRO A 121 12.16 -14.67 -3.01
CA PRO A 121 12.22 -15.23 -4.35
C PRO A 121 10.85 -15.26 -5.02
N SER A 122 10.83 -15.28 -6.35
CA SER A 122 9.65 -15.64 -7.17
C SER A 122 10.10 -16.51 -8.32
N LYS A 123 9.55 -17.74 -8.41
CA LYS A 123 9.88 -18.65 -9.50
C LYS A 123 9.25 -18.20 -10.80
N ILE A 124 8.03 -17.66 -10.73
CA ILE A 124 7.30 -17.20 -11.92
C ILE A 124 7.98 -16.01 -12.56
N LYS A 125 8.47 -15.04 -11.77
CA LYS A 125 9.18 -13.86 -12.27
C LYS A 125 10.70 -14.04 -12.43
N GLY A 126 11.25 -15.17 -12.00
CA GLY A 126 12.70 -15.43 -12.05
C GLY A 126 13.50 -14.61 -11.02
N ILE A 127 12.88 -14.20 -9.92
CA ILE A 127 13.55 -13.48 -8.84
C ILE A 127 14.27 -14.49 -7.94
N GLU A 128 15.59 -14.36 -7.85
CA GLU A 128 16.41 -15.22 -6.98
C GLU A 128 16.35 -14.78 -5.52
N HIS A 129 16.60 -15.74 -4.63
CA HIS A 129 16.80 -15.46 -3.22
C HIS A 129 18.20 -14.90 -2.97
N LYS A 130 18.29 -13.75 -2.30
CA LYS A 130 19.55 -13.10 -1.93
C LYS A 130 19.52 -12.63 -0.49
N GLU A 131 20.62 -12.82 0.23
CA GLU A 131 20.82 -12.24 1.56
C GLU A 131 22.06 -11.35 1.56
N TRP A 132 21.99 -10.24 2.29
CA TRP A 132 23.15 -9.40 2.57
C TRP A 132 22.98 -8.73 3.93
N LYS A 133 24.06 -8.12 4.42
CA LYS A 133 24.07 -7.39 5.67
C LYS A 133 24.68 -6.01 5.46
N VAL A 134 24.15 -5.04 6.18
CA VAL A 134 24.69 -3.69 6.25
C VAL A 134 25.10 -3.42 7.68
N GLN A 135 26.34 -2.96 7.84
CA GLN A 135 26.85 -2.44 9.11
C GLN A 135 26.65 -0.92 9.13
N LEU A 136 25.92 -0.44 10.13
CA LEU A 136 25.63 0.97 10.35
C LEU A 136 26.67 1.59 11.28
N PRO A 137 26.96 2.90 11.12
CA PRO A 137 27.94 3.59 11.93
C PRO A 137 27.50 3.75 13.39
N VAL A 138 26.19 3.78 13.64
CA VAL A 138 25.60 3.95 14.97
C VAL A 138 24.39 3.04 15.16
N GLU A 139 23.87 3.03 16.39
CA GLU A 139 22.59 2.43 16.72
C GLU A 139 21.45 3.31 16.21
N ILE A 140 20.52 2.71 15.47
CA ILE A 140 19.35 3.41 14.91
C ILE A 140 18.12 3.22 15.80
N ARG A 141 17.22 4.20 15.75
CA ARG A 141 15.89 4.18 16.35
C ARG A 141 14.88 3.51 15.42
N ASP A 142 14.92 3.82 14.13
CA ASP A 142 14.04 3.25 13.12
C ASP A 142 14.67 3.33 11.71
N PHE A 143 14.06 2.65 10.73
CA PHE A 143 14.48 2.73 9.33
C PHE A 143 13.34 2.46 8.35
N ALA A 144 13.50 2.95 7.12
CA ALA A 144 12.72 2.55 5.96
C ALA A 144 13.66 2.29 4.77
N MET A 145 13.17 1.62 3.74
CA MET A 145 13.97 1.29 2.56
C MET A 145 13.17 1.38 1.28
N ASP A 146 13.87 1.69 0.18
CA ASP A 146 13.34 1.62 -1.18
C ASP A 146 14.37 0.92 -2.07
N SER A 147 14.12 -0.37 -2.35
CA SER A 147 15.00 -1.21 -3.16
C SER A 147 15.10 -0.76 -4.62
N SER A 148 14.11 0.01 -5.12
CA SER A 148 14.10 0.53 -6.49
C SER A 148 15.22 1.53 -6.77
N GLN A 149 15.61 2.28 -5.73
CA GLN A 149 16.59 3.35 -5.79
C GLN A 149 17.84 3.06 -4.97
N ASN A 150 18.01 1.81 -4.48
CA ASN A 150 19.08 1.42 -3.56
C ASN A 150 19.14 2.31 -2.29
N LEU A 151 17.99 2.75 -1.77
CA LEU A 151 17.91 3.71 -0.68
C LEU A 151 17.58 3.03 0.66
N LEU A 152 18.35 3.37 1.68
CA LEU A 152 18.09 3.05 3.08
C LEU A 152 18.04 4.37 3.87
N VAL A 153 16.90 4.63 4.51
CA VAL A 153 16.69 5.80 5.37
C VAL A 153 16.73 5.32 6.81
N THR A 154 17.57 5.93 7.64
CA THR A 154 17.67 5.56 9.06
C THR A 154 17.48 6.78 9.95
N THR A 155 16.88 6.57 11.11
CA THR A 155 16.78 7.59 12.16
C THR A 155 17.67 7.21 13.34
N GLU A 156 18.36 8.19 13.91
CA GLU A 156 19.13 8.06 15.15
C GLU A 156 18.86 9.26 16.05
N SER A 157 19.10 9.10 17.35
CA SER A 157 18.89 10.13 18.35
C SER A 157 20.16 10.40 19.15
N SER A 158 20.46 11.66 19.40
CA SER A 158 21.56 12.12 20.25
C SER A 158 21.02 13.19 21.20
N GLY A 159 20.47 12.77 22.34
CA GLY A 159 19.70 13.65 23.22
C GLY A 159 18.39 14.07 22.55
N THR A 160 18.12 15.38 22.50
CA THR A 160 16.93 15.95 21.83
C THR A 160 17.10 16.14 20.31
N MET A 161 18.28 15.80 19.79
CA MET A 161 18.62 15.95 18.37
C MET A 161 18.42 14.62 17.65
N TYR A 162 17.61 14.61 16.59
CA TYR A 162 17.44 13.45 15.73
C TYR A 162 18.18 13.66 14.42
N ARG A 163 18.73 12.58 13.86
CA ARG A 163 19.37 12.59 12.55
C ARG A 163 18.72 11.58 11.64
N VAL A 164 18.39 12.01 10.43
CA VAL A 164 17.89 11.16 9.35
C VAL A 164 19.03 10.99 8.36
N ARG A 165 19.55 9.76 8.18
CA ARG A 165 20.63 9.46 7.22
C ARG A 165 20.10 8.77 5.98
N PHE A 166 20.69 9.12 4.84
CA PHE A 166 20.38 8.54 3.54
C PHE A 166 21.57 7.69 3.08
N LEU A 167 21.39 6.37 3.12
CA LEU A 167 22.42 5.37 2.88
C LEU A 167 22.07 4.51 1.66
N GLU A 168 23.07 3.85 1.09
CA GLU A 168 22.86 2.78 0.12
C GLU A 168 22.32 1.53 0.83
N LEU A 169 21.22 0.97 0.32
CA LEU A 169 20.62 -0.26 0.83
C LEU A 169 21.55 -1.48 0.69
N SER A 170 22.37 -1.49 -0.35
CA SER A 170 23.31 -2.58 -0.64
C SER A 170 24.57 -2.56 0.22
N SER A 171 25.05 -1.37 0.62
CA SER A 171 26.39 -1.20 1.21
C SER A 171 26.40 -0.53 2.59
N GLY A 172 25.34 0.20 2.96
CA GLY A 172 25.29 1.04 4.17
C GLY A 172 26.12 2.31 4.11
N LYS A 173 26.81 2.57 3.00
CA LYS A 173 27.56 3.80 2.81
C LYS A 173 26.60 4.94 2.50
N LYS A 174 27.11 6.17 2.56
CA LYS A 174 26.36 7.35 2.12
C LYS A 174 25.83 7.15 0.70
N HIS A 175 24.54 7.44 0.49
CA HIS A 175 23.93 7.31 -0.82
C HIS A 175 24.53 8.31 -1.83
N PRO A 176 24.97 7.87 -3.03
CA PRO A 176 25.76 8.69 -3.96
C PRO A 176 24.99 9.89 -4.55
N THR A 177 23.67 9.82 -4.61
CA THR A 177 22.81 10.89 -5.16
C THR A 177 22.43 11.96 -4.15
N THR A 178 22.96 11.90 -2.91
CA THR A 178 22.68 12.88 -1.85
C THR A 178 23.71 14.00 -1.86
N THR A 179 23.35 15.18 -1.38
CA THR A 179 24.28 16.30 -1.12
C THR A 179 25.40 15.92 -0.16
N THR A 180 26.41 16.78 -0.01
CA THR A 180 27.64 16.51 0.76
C THR A 180 27.38 15.99 2.18
N SER A 181 26.31 16.40 2.88
CA SER A 181 25.99 15.89 4.22
C SER A 181 25.41 14.47 4.24
N GLY A 182 24.58 14.08 3.27
CA GLY A 182 23.86 12.79 3.24
C GLY A 182 22.98 12.53 4.47
N MET A 183 22.65 13.60 5.21
CA MET A 183 22.00 13.53 6.51
C MET A 183 21.30 14.86 6.81
N ILE A 184 20.18 14.76 7.52
CA ILE A 184 19.38 15.88 8.03
C ILE A 184 19.36 15.80 9.55
N GLU A 185 19.52 16.94 10.23
CA GLU A 185 19.34 17.05 11.67
C GLU A 185 17.99 17.75 11.97
N HIS A 186 17.20 17.18 12.88
CA HIS A 186 15.92 17.74 13.31
C HIS A 186 15.73 17.68 14.83
N ALA A 187 15.38 18.81 15.44
CA ALA A 187 15.19 18.95 16.88
C ALA A 187 13.70 19.17 17.17
N PRO A 188 12.90 18.11 17.36
CA PRO A 188 11.46 18.24 17.54
C PRO A 188 11.05 18.86 18.88
N GLY A 189 12.02 19.26 19.72
CA GLY A 189 11.74 19.84 21.03
C GLY A 189 11.28 18.81 22.05
N GLY A 190 11.98 17.67 22.15
CA GLY A 190 11.70 16.59 23.09
C GLY A 190 12.53 15.32 22.82
N ASP A 191 12.26 14.29 23.59
CA ASP A 191 12.81 12.95 23.46
C ASP A 191 11.70 11.89 23.28
N ASP A 192 12.12 10.65 23.03
CA ASP A 192 11.28 9.45 22.90
C ASP A 192 10.16 9.48 21.85
N PHE A 193 10.45 10.06 20.67
CA PHE A 193 9.55 9.97 19.53
C PHE A 193 9.55 8.56 18.93
N SER A 194 8.37 8.13 18.50
CA SER A 194 8.18 7.04 17.53
C SER A 194 8.14 7.60 16.11
N PHE A 195 8.32 6.75 15.10
CA PHE A 195 8.41 7.21 13.70
C PHE A 195 7.42 6.49 12.80
N ALA A 196 6.92 7.23 11.82
CA ALA A 196 6.43 6.64 10.58
C ALA A 196 7.21 7.25 9.42
N ILE A 197 7.94 6.42 8.68
CA ILE A 197 8.79 6.85 7.58
C ILE A 197 8.17 6.34 6.27
N GLN A 198 8.02 7.22 5.29
CA GLN A 198 7.46 6.88 3.97
C GLN A 198 8.35 7.46 2.88
N ILE A 199 8.63 6.69 1.83
CA ILE A 199 9.50 7.09 0.73
C ILE A 199 8.68 7.15 -0.55
N CYS A 200 8.75 8.27 -1.28
CA CYS A 200 8.13 8.41 -2.59
C CYS A 200 9.06 9.16 -3.55
N GLY A 201 9.73 8.41 -4.42
CA GLY A 201 10.61 8.99 -5.43
C GLY A 201 11.77 9.74 -4.78
N SER A 202 11.84 11.06 -5.00
CA SER A 202 12.86 11.92 -4.39
C SER A 202 12.47 12.45 -3.01
N PHE A 203 11.30 12.08 -2.48
CA PHE A 203 10.80 12.58 -1.20
C PHE A 203 10.81 11.51 -0.11
N VAL A 204 11.15 11.92 1.11
CA VAL A 204 11.03 11.14 2.34
C VAL A 204 10.16 11.94 3.29
N GLY A 205 9.03 11.36 3.67
CA GLY A 205 8.21 11.85 4.79
C GLY A 205 8.60 11.14 6.07
N VAL A 206 8.80 11.89 7.16
CA VAL A 206 8.98 11.35 8.50
C VAL A 206 8.00 12.03 9.43
N MET A 207 7.13 11.22 10.03
CA MET A 207 6.26 11.65 11.11
C MET A 207 6.90 11.27 12.45
N PHE A 208 7.19 12.28 13.26
CA PHE A 208 7.63 12.17 14.64
C PHE A 208 6.38 12.12 15.52
N LEU A 209 6.10 10.94 16.06
CA LEU A 209 4.94 10.66 16.92
C LEU A 209 5.33 10.84 18.38
N SER A 210 4.68 11.80 19.05
CA SER A 210 4.91 12.13 20.45
C SER A 210 4.05 11.24 21.37
N PRO A 211 4.61 10.73 22.49
CA PRO A 211 3.84 9.98 23.49
C PRO A 211 3.02 10.86 24.47
N LEU A 212 3.09 12.20 24.38
CA LEU A 212 2.50 13.17 25.35
C LEU A 212 1.68 14.28 24.65
N LEU A 213 1.19 15.26 25.43
CA LEU A 213 0.50 16.52 25.03
C LEU A 213 1.26 17.43 24.02
N ARG A 214 2.31 16.94 23.37
CA ARG A 214 3.09 17.68 22.37
C ARG A 214 2.60 17.36 20.97
N ASP A 215 2.84 18.29 20.06
CA ASP A 215 2.54 18.13 18.65
C ASP A 215 3.28 16.92 18.06
N ASN A 216 2.56 16.14 17.27
CA ASN A 216 3.18 15.30 16.26
C ASN A 216 3.75 16.23 15.17
N GLN A 217 4.87 15.82 14.57
CA GLN A 217 5.52 16.61 13.52
C GLN A 217 5.68 15.76 12.27
N LEU A 218 5.05 16.18 11.18
CA LEU A 218 5.26 15.59 9.87
C LEU A 218 6.19 16.49 9.05
N LEU A 219 7.35 15.96 8.70
CA LEU A 219 8.31 16.63 7.83
C LEU A 219 8.47 15.85 6.53
N VAL A 220 8.46 16.56 5.39
CA VAL A 220 8.76 15.99 4.08
C VAL A 220 9.99 16.67 3.52
N TRP A 221 11.02 15.88 3.22
CA TRP A 221 12.24 16.37 2.60
C TRP A 221 12.44 15.76 1.22
N ASN A 222 13.04 16.54 0.32
CA ASN A 222 13.73 15.98 -0.82
C ASN A 222 15.05 15.37 -0.33
N TRP A 223 15.13 14.04 -0.26
CA TRP A 223 16.29 13.35 0.34
C TRP A 223 17.57 13.47 -0.49
N LYS A 224 17.46 13.78 -1.78
CA LYS A 224 18.61 14.00 -2.66
C LYS A 224 19.26 15.35 -2.38
N THR A 225 18.45 16.39 -2.22
CA THR A 225 18.93 17.76 -1.96
C THR A 225 19.03 18.12 -0.48
N CYS A 226 18.38 17.35 0.40
CA CYS A 226 18.12 17.66 1.81
C CYS A 226 17.27 18.93 2.03
N ASN A 227 16.49 19.36 1.02
CA ASN A 227 15.58 20.49 1.16
C ASN A 227 14.29 20.06 1.86
N LEU A 228 13.81 20.89 2.78
CA LEU A 228 12.51 20.76 3.42
C LEU A 228 11.41 21.26 2.46
N GLU A 229 10.39 20.44 2.25
CA GLU A 229 9.22 20.74 1.42
C GLU A 229 7.95 20.96 2.26
N LEU A 230 7.83 20.27 3.41
CA LEU A 230 6.72 20.45 4.34
C LEU A 230 7.21 20.29 5.79
N SER A 231 6.71 21.15 6.68
CA SER A 231 6.86 21.01 8.14
C SER A 231 5.51 21.29 8.81
N LEU A 232 4.76 20.24 9.13
CA LEU A 232 3.42 20.32 9.73
C LEU A 232 3.44 19.84 11.17
N HIS A 233 2.96 20.67 12.09
CA HIS A 233 2.98 20.44 13.53
C HIS A 233 1.55 20.49 14.06
N SER A 234 1.06 19.40 14.65
CA SER A 234 -0.25 19.37 15.32
C SER A 234 -0.40 18.12 16.17
N ARG A 235 -1.20 18.19 17.23
CA ARG A 235 -1.59 17.02 18.05
C ARG A 235 -2.63 16.14 17.37
N GLN A 236 -3.37 16.71 16.42
CA GLN A 236 -4.49 16.06 15.75
C GLN A 236 -4.04 15.21 14.55
N ILE A 237 -2.85 15.45 13.97
CA ILE A 237 -2.34 14.58 12.90
C ILE A 237 -1.96 13.22 13.47
N ASN A 238 -2.53 12.15 12.91
CA ASN A 238 -2.33 10.79 13.45
C ASN A 238 -1.45 9.92 12.54
N SER A 239 -1.64 10.01 11.23
CA SER A 239 -0.93 9.21 10.23
C SER A 239 -0.97 9.89 8.85
N PHE A 240 -0.04 9.50 7.97
CA PHE A 240 0.03 10.00 6.60
C PHE A 240 0.50 8.92 5.62
N ASN A 241 0.16 9.08 4.34
CA ASN A 241 0.74 8.30 3.25
C ASN A 241 0.74 9.14 1.95
N PHE A 242 1.69 8.89 1.04
CA PHE A 242 1.73 9.59 -0.25
C PHE A 242 0.56 9.14 -1.13
N LEU A 243 -0.17 10.08 -1.73
CA LEU A 243 -1.24 9.83 -2.70
C LEU A 243 -0.74 9.92 -4.15
N THR A 244 0.05 10.95 -4.45
CA THR A 244 0.74 11.10 -5.74
C THR A 244 2.21 11.45 -5.49
N GLY A 245 2.96 11.77 -6.54
CA GLY A 245 4.33 12.29 -6.39
C GLY A 245 4.42 13.65 -5.68
N HIS A 246 3.31 14.36 -5.46
CA HIS A 246 3.26 15.68 -4.82
C HIS A 246 2.08 15.86 -3.84
N HIS A 247 1.17 14.89 -3.73
CA HIS A 247 0.10 14.90 -2.72
C HIS A 247 0.33 13.86 -1.63
N ILE A 248 -0.03 14.20 -0.40
CA ILE A 248 -0.19 13.28 0.73
C ILE A 248 -1.65 13.21 1.16
N ILE A 249 -2.07 12.08 1.71
CA ILE A 249 -3.28 11.97 2.53
C ILE A 249 -2.84 12.04 4.00
N LEU A 250 -3.46 12.96 4.73
CA LEU A 250 -3.35 13.12 6.17
C LEU A 250 -4.62 12.58 6.83
N THR A 251 -4.42 11.87 7.94
CA THR A 251 -5.51 11.47 8.82
C THR A 251 -5.46 12.36 10.07
N VAL A 252 -6.62 12.91 10.41
CA VAL A 252 -6.78 13.86 11.51
C VAL A 252 -7.80 13.28 12.49
N VAL A 253 -7.49 13.37 13.77
CA VAL A 253 -8.39 13.00 14.87
C VAL A 253 -8.70 14.23 15.73
N GLU A 254 -9.75 14.14 16.53
CA GLU A 254 -10.05 15.19 17.51
C GLU A 254 -8.87 15.38 18.48
N ASP A 255 -8.74 16.61 18.96
CA ASP A 255 -7.68 16.94 19.90
C ASP A 255 -7.98 16.27 21.26
N PRO A 256 -7.10 15.38 21.77
CA PRO A 256 -7.40 14.60 22.97
C PRO A 256 -7.45 15.44 24.26
N VAL A 257 -7.14 16.74 24.20
CA VAL A 257 -7.12 17.66 25.36
C VAL A 257 -8.28 18.64 25.33
N VAL A 258 -8.94 18.79 24.19
CA VAL A 258 -10.13 19.61 24.08
C VAL A 258 -11.32 18.72 24.35
N GLU A 259 -12.13 19.06 25.35
CA GLU A 259 -13.39 18.35 25.58
C GLU A 259 -14.28 18.54 24.34
N PRO A 260 -14.82 17.44 23.75
CA PRO A 260 -15.67 17.56 22.59
C PRO A 260 -16.92 18.37 22.94
N GLU A 261 -17.38 19.20 22.01
CA GLU A 261 -18.68 19.85 22.14
C GLU A 261 -19.75 18.73 22.05
N GLU A 262 -20.38 18.39 23.19
CA GLU A 262 -21.15 17.14 23.39
C GLU A 262 -22.39 16.99 22.48
N GLU A 263 -22.76 18.00 21.68
CA GLU A 263 -24.04 18.06 20.97
C GLU A 263 -23.99 17.64 19.49
N ASP A 264 -22.82 17.69 18.81
CA ASP A 264 -22.73 17.43 17.37
C ASP A 264 -22.02 16.11 17.01
N ALA A 265 -22.51 15.44 15.97
CA ALA A 265 -21.89 14.24 15.43
C ALA A 265 -20.56 14.57 14.74
N SER A 266 -19.48 13.88 15.09
CA SER A 266 -18.16 14.14 14.52
C SER A 266 -17.96 13.48 13.18
N ARG A 267 -17.13 14.10 12.33
CA ARG A 267 -16.82 13.65 10.97
C ARG A 267 -15.34 13.76 10.66
N PRO A 268 -14.48 12.92 11.26
CA PRO A 268 -13.04 13.04 11.07
C PRO A 268 -12.67 12.95 9.58
N PRO A 269 -11.97 13.96 9.02
CA PRO A 269 -11.66 14.00 7.60
C PRO A 269 -10.33 13.31 7.26
N PHE A 270 -10.24 12.78 6.03
CA PHE A 270 -8.97 12.51 5.38
C PHE A 270 -8.60 13.69 4.48
N MET A 271 -7.54 14.42 4.81
CA MET A 271 -7.16 15.64 4.10
C MET A 271 -6.12 15.34 3.02
N VAL A 272 -6.34 15.83 1.80
CA VAL A 272 -5.37 15.77 0.70
C VAL A 272 -4.61 17.08 0.63
N VAL A 273 -3.29 16.99 0.72
CA VAL A 273 -2.37 18.14 0.74
C VAL A 273 -1.31 18.00 -0.34
N ASP A 274 -1.22 19.00 -1.22
CA ASP A 274 -0.08 19.23 -2.11
C ASP A 274 1.05 19.84 -1.28
N PHE A 275 1.90 18.97 -0.76
CA PHE A 275 3.00 19.37 0.12
C PHE A 275 4.04 20.23 -0.61
N THR A 276 4.03 20.26 -1.95
CA THR A 276 4.98 21.08 -2.74
C THR A 276 4.55 22.54 -2.85
N ARG A 277 3.29 22.85 -2.52
CA ARG A 277 2.73 24.21 -2.50
C ARG A 277 2.72 24.83 -1.11
N CYS A 278 3.04 24.05 -0.08
CA CYS A 278 3.05 24.55 1.30
C CYS A 278 4.22 25.51 1.53
N PRO A 279 4.07 26.45 2.48
CA PRO A 279 5.21 27.20 3.00
C PRO A 279 6.29 26.27 3.55
N LYS A 280 7.55 26.71 3.47
CA LYS A 280 8.69 25.93 3.98
C LYS A 280 8.91 26.12 5.48
N GLU A 281 8.31 27.15 6.08
CA GLU A 281 8.24 27.28 7.53
C GLU A 281 7.30 26.25 8.18
N ALA A 282 7.45 26.09 9.50
CA ALA A 282 6.56 25.25 10.28
C ALA A 282 5.15 25.85 10.30
N ILE A 283 4.17 25.03 9.91
CA ILE A 283 2.75 25.37 9.90
C ILE A 283 1.95 24.44 10.82
N THR A 284 0.79 24.92 11.27
CA THR A 284 -0.19 24.12 12.04
C THR A 284 -1.37 23.74 11.16
N LEU A 285 -2.22 22.81 11.62
CA LEU A 285 -3.44 22.44 10.89
C LEU A 285 -4.36 23.64 10.61
N ASP A 286 -4.47 24.58 11.54
CA ASP A 286 -5.32 25.79 11.38
C ASP A 286 -4.88 26.67 10.21
N THR A 287 -3.58 26.67 9.91
CA THR A 287 -2.96 27.46 8.83
C THR A 287 -2.72 26.63 7.56
N LEU A 288 -3.01 25.33 7.60
CA LEU A 288 -2.73 24.42 6.50
C LEU A 288 -3.71 24.64 5.35
N LYS A 289 -3.17 24.98 4.18
CA LYS A 289 -3.92 24.92 2.92
C LYS A 289 -3.91 23.50 2.37
N TYR A 290 -5.09 23.00 2.03
CA TYR A 290 -5.29 21.64 1.51
C TYR A 290 -6.26 21.70 0.32
N GLN A 291 -6.19 20.73 -0.60
CA GLN A 291 -7.01 20.73 -1.81
C GLN A 291 -8.43 20.28 -1.49
N CYS A 292 -8.55 19.15 -0.79
CA CYS A 292 -9.83 18.63 -0.38
C CYS A 292 -9.74 17.73 0.86
N ALA A 293 -10.89 17.48 1.47
CA ALA A 293 -11.06 16.59 2.59
C ALA A 293 -12.17 15.59 2.30
N PHE A 294 -12.01 14.35 2.77
CA PHE A 294 -12.97 13.27 2.61
C PHE A 294 -13.53 12.90 3.98
N GLU A 295 -14.77 13.28 4.26
CA GLU A 295 -15.39 13.05 5.56
C GLU A 295 -15.81 11.60 5.74
N LEU A 296 -15.58 11.08 6.95
CA LEU A 296 -16.17 9.82 7.40
C LEU A 296 -17.69 9.96 7.62
N PRO A 297 -18.45 8.85 7.67
CA PRO A 297 -19.85 8.90 8.07
C PRO A 297 -19.98 9.53 9.45
N PRO A 298 -21.10 10.22 9.76
CA PRO A 298 -21.31 10.85 11.06
C PRO A 298 -21.12 9.85 12.22
N ILE A 299 -20.28 10.20 13.17
CA ILE A 299 -20.00 9.43 14.38
C ILE A 299 -20.81 10.03 15.53
N LEU A 300 -21.52 9.19 16.27
CA LEU A 300 -22.35 9.60 17.40
C LEU A 300 -21.49 10.21 18.51
N PRO A 301 -21.98 11.23 19.24
CA PRO A 301 -21.25 11.84 20.37
C PRO A 301 -20.85 10.86 21.48
N THR A 302 -21.52 9.70 21.55
CA THR A 302 -21.20 8.61 22.51
C THR A 302 -19.96 7.80 22.13
N ALA A 303 -19.35 8.07 20.97
CA ALA A 303 -18.18 7.38 20.46
C ALA A 303 -17.13 8.40 20.03
N SER A 304 -15.85 8.08 20.22
CA SER A 304 -14.74 8.99 19.87
C SER A 304 -13.68 8.26 19.06
N VAL A 305 -13.18 8.91 18.01
CA VAL A 305 -12.08 8.37 17.19
C VAL A 305 -10.75 8.69 17.85
N ILE A 306 -10.14 7.68 18.45
CA ILE A 306 -8.89 7.82 19.21
C ILE A 306 -7.63 7.65 18.34
N GLY A 307 -7.79 7.18 17.10
CA GLY A 307 -6.67 7.01 16.17
C GLY A 307 -7.11 6.55 14.79
N ILE A 308 -6.34 6.94 13.79
CA ILE A 308 -6.52 6.52 12.40
C ILE A 308 -5.14 6.27 11.79
N SER A 309 -4.86 5.02 11.44
CA SER A 309 -3.67 4.69 10.65
C SER A 309 -4.02 4.55 9.17
N VAL A 310 -3.12 4.99 8.29
CA VAL A 310 -3.24 4.79 6.84
C VAL A 310 -2.03 4.01 6.32
N ARG A 311 -2.29 2.97 5.53
CA ARG A 311 -1.26 2.20 4.82
C ARG A 311 -1.62 2.05 3.36
N SER A 312 -0.62 2.24 2.49
CA SER A 312 -0.72 1.98 1.06
C SER A 312 0.68 1.73 0.54
N ASP A 313 0.88 0.57 -0.08
CA ASP A 313 2.15 0.15 -0.65
C ASP A 313 1.90 -0.49 -2.02
N PRO A 314 2.87 -0.39 -2.96
CA PRO A 314 4.06 0.44 -2.86
C PRO A 314 3.73 1.93 -3.10
N ALA A 315 4.70 2.81 -2.88
CA ALA A 315 4.57 4.25 -3.13
C ALA A 315 4.28 4.56 -4.63
N PRO A 316 3.64 5.70 -4.97
CA PRO A 316 3.15 6.00 -6.34
C PRO A 316 4.19 5.98 -7.46
N SER A 317 5.47 6.17 -7.13
CA SER A 317 6.56 6.21 -8.11
C SER A 317 7.43 4.96 -8.08
N TRP A 318 7.09 3.98 -7.25
CA TRP A 318 7.88 2.77 -7.09
C TRP A 318 7.82 1.91 -8.35
N ALA A 319 8.99 1.47 -8.80
CA ALA A 319 9.16 0.47 -9.83
C ALA A 319 10.27 -0.50 -9.39
N PRO A 320 10.27 -1.77 -9.80
CA PRO A 320 11.34 -2.68 -9.44
C PRO A 320 12.70 -2.18 -9.94
N ASN A 321 13.77 -2.47 -9.19
CA ASN A 321 15.13 -2.16 -9.63
C ASN A 321 15.39 -2.81 -11.01
N PRO A 322 15.88 -2.05 -12.02
CA PRO A 322 16.15 -2.57 -13.36
C PRO A 322 17.05 -3.82 -13.39
N ASP A 323 17.95 -3.96 -12.43
CA ASP A 323 18.86 -5.12 -12.32
C ASP A 323 18.12 -6.43 -12.05
N LEU A 324 16.91 -6.38 -11.47
CA LEU A 324 16.08 -7.57 -11.26
C LEU A 324 15.52 -8.14 -12.56
N LYS A 325 15.42 -7.32 -13.62
CA LYS A 325 14.91 -7.72 -14.95
C LYS A 325 13.59 -8.49 -14.90
N VAL A 326 12.72 -8.14 -13.96
CA VAL A 326 11.41 -8.78 -13.82
C VAL A 326 10.59 -8.55 -15.10
N PRO A 327 9.78 -9.53 -15.53
CA PRO A 327 9.00 -9.41 -16.76
C PRO A 327 7.89 -8.35 -16.66
N PHE A 328 7.31 -8.18 -15.48
CA PHE A 328 6.20 -7.27 -15.18
C PHE A 328 6.15 -7.00 -13.68
N TYR A 329 5.46 -5.94 -13.29
CA TYR A 329 5.22 -5.55 -11.91
C TYR A 329 3.85 -4.87 -11.76
N THR A 330 3.43 -4.63 -10.55
CA THR A 330 2.15 -4.04 -10.18
C THR A 330 2.07 -2.61 -10.69
N ALA A 331 0.96 -2.27 -11.34
CA ALA A 331 0.75 -0.94 -11.90
C ALA A 331 0.75 0.13 -10.81
N ARG A 332 1.30 1.29 -11.14
CA ARG A 332 1.44 2.43 -10.21
C ARG A 332 0.20 3.32 -10.17
N ASP A 333 -0.63 3.24 -11.20
CA ASP A 333 -1.77 4.14 -11.44
C ASP A 333 -2.89 3.99 -10.40
N ASP A 334 -3.07 2.81 -9.83
CA ASP A 334 -4.06 2.60 -8.78
C ASP A 334 -3.55 1.64 -7.71
N ARG A 335 -3.71 2.03 -6.45
CA ARG A 335 -3.37 1.22 -5.28
C ARG A 335 -4.41 1.37 -4.19
N LEU A 336 -4.44 0.41 -3.29
CA LEU A 336 -5.38 0.37 -2.19
C LEU A 336 -4.82 1.16 -1.00
N PHE A 337 -5.64 2.05 -0.46
CA PHE A 337 -5.45 2.65 0.85
C PHE A 337 -6.26 1.86 1.87
N VAL A 338 -5.59 1.48 2.95
CA VAL A 338 -6.21 0.79 4.08
C VAL A 338 -6.14 1.71 5.28
N PHE A 339 -7.30 2.25 5.66
CA PHE A 339 -7.45 3.00 6.89
C PHE A 339 -7.91 2.07 8.00
N THR A 340 -7.21 2.09 9.13
CA THR A 340 -7.68 1.46 10.37
C THR A 340 -8.10 2.56 11.32
N VAL A 341 -9.39 2.60 11.64
CA VAL A 341 -10.01 3.60 12.53
C VAL A 341 -10.27 2.93 13.88
N TRP A 342 -9.64 3.42 14.94
CA TRP A 342 -9.91 2.98 16.31
C TRP A 342 -10.93 3.93 16.94
N VAL A 343 -12.04 3.35 17.39
CA VAL A 343 -13.16 4.08 17.99
C VAL A 343 -13.34 3.60 19.41
N ALA A 344 -13.25 4.52 20.37
CA ALA A 344 -13.64 4.27 21.76
C ALA A 344 -15.17 4.37 21.87
N GLU A 345 -15.79 3.36 22.46
CA GLU A 345 -17.24 3.26 22.64
C GLU A 345 -17.53 2.55 23.97
N GLY A 346 -18.10 3.28 24.94
CA GLY A 346 -18.23 2.81 26.32
C GLY A 346 -16.87 2.46 26.94
N ASP A 347 -16.75 1.26 27.51
CA ASP A 347 -15.48 0.76 28.10
C ASP A 347 -14.59 0.03 27.09
N GLY A 348 -14.95 0.02 25.80
CA GLY A 348 -14.29 -0.75 24.76
C GLY A 348 -13.66 0.10 23.65
N VAL A 349 -12.75 -0.52 22.89
CA VAL A 349 -12.21 0.04 21.64
C VAL A 349 -12.52 -0.93 20.50
N ILE A 350 -13.16 -0.42 19.44
CA ILE A 350 -13.45 -1.16 18.22
C ILE A 350 -12.54 -0.66 17.10
N ALA A 351 -12.05 -1.58 16.26
CA ALA A 351 -11.30 -1.25 15.06
C ALA A 351 -12.16 -1.48 13.81
N ILE A 352 -12.26 -0.45 12.97
CA ILE A 352 -12.97 -0.46 11.68
C ILE A 352 -11.92 -0.35 10.58
N LEU A 353 -12.08 -1.14 9.52
CA LEU A 353 -11.30 -1.02 8.30
C LEU A 353 -12.09 -0.30 7.23
N LEU A 354 -11.43 0.64 6.57
CA LEU A 354 -11.90 1.28 5.36
C LEU A 354 -10.88 1.04 4.25
N LEU A 355 -11.32 0.36 3.19
CA LEU A 355 -10.51 -0.01 2.03
C LEU A 355 -10.91 0.89 0.85
N VAL A 356 -9.98 1.71 0.36
CA VAL A 356 -10.27 2.77 -0.62
C VAL A 356 -9.24 2.72 -1.76
N PRO A 357 -9.65 2.45 -3.02
CA PRO A 357 -8.76 2.63 -4.17
C PRO A 357 -8.31 4.09 -4.30
N SER A 358 -7.06 4.29 -4.67
CA SER A 358 -6.50 5.64 -4.88
C SER A 358 -7.22 6.40 -6.00
N SER A 359 -7.80 5.68 -6.96
CA SER A 359 -8.67 6.21 -8.00
C SER A 359 -9.90 6.94 -7.45
N THR A 360 -10.42 6.56 -6.28
CA THR A 360 -11.51 7.27 -5.59
C THR A 360 -11.08 8.70 -5.21
N PHE A 361 -9.94 8.83 -4.54
CA PHE A 361 -9.42 10.13 -4.13
C PHE A 361 -8.98 10.97 -5.33
N THR A 362 -8.21 10.37 -6.24
CA THR A 362 -7.66 11.09 -7.40
C THR A 362 -8.73 11.49 -8.41
N SER A 363 -9.82 10.73 -8.57
CA SER A 363 -10.96 11.13 -9.42
C SER A 363 -11.65 12.38 -8.87
N LYS A 364 -11.83 12.48 -7.56
CA LYS A 364 -12.44 13.64 -6.91
C LYS A 364 -11.50 14.84 -6.95
N LEU A 365 -10.21 14.63 -6.69
CA LEU A 365 -9.18 15.66 -6.84
C LEU A 365 -9.13 16.25 -8.26
N LYS A 366 -9.21 15.40 -9.30
CA LYS A 366 -9.25 15.84 -10.72
C LYS A 366 -10.53 16.58 -11.09
N SER A 367 -11.60 16.45 -10.30
CA SER A 367 -12.86 17.16 -10.55
C SER A 367 -12.88 18.57 -9.97
N LEU A 368 -11.90 18.93 -9.13
CA LEU A 368 -11.75 20.27 -8.57
C LEU A 368 -11.18 21.24 -9.61
N SER A 369 -11.64 22.49 -9.58
CA SER A 369 -10.99 23.57 -10.34
C SER A 369 -9.64 23.90 -9.68
N PRO A 370 -8.64 24.42 -10.42
CA PRO A 370 -7.35 24.80 -9.85
C PRO A 370 -7.42 25.87 -8.74
N GLU A 371 -8.53 26.61 -8.65
CA GLU A 371 -8.79 27.63 -7.64
C GLU A 371 -9.59 27.11 -6.44
N ASP A 372 -10.12 25.88 -6.53
CA ASP A 372 -10.91 25.24 -5.47
C ASP A 372 -9.99 24.60 -4.43
N ASP A 373 -9.53 25.38 -3.46
CA ASP A 373 -8.87 24.86 -2.25
C ASP A 373 -9.91 24.62 -1.14
N GLY A 374 -9.67 23.61 -0.30
CA GLY A 374 -10.45 23.34 0.90
C GLY A 374 -11.80 22.65 0.68
N ARG A 375 -12.06 22.02 -0.48
CA ARG A 375 -13.34 21.33 -0.73
C ARG A 375 -13.52 20.13 0.20
N GLN A 376 -14.56 20.13 1.03
CA GLN A 376 -14.94 18.98 1.84
C GLN A 376 -15.93 18.10 1.07
N PHE A 377 -15.68 16.81 0.94
CA PHE A 377 -16.61 15.84 0.37
C PHE A 377 -17.30 15.08 1.50
N ASP A 378 -18.62 15.22 1.59
CA ASP A 378 -19.43 14.43 2.53
C ASP A 378 -19.31 12.93 2.22
N TRP A 379 -19.49 12.08 3.23
CA TRP A 379 -19.44 10.63 3.07
C TRP A 379 -20.26 10.14 1.88
N GLU A 380 -21.48 10.66 1.71
CA GLU A 380 -22.43 10.30 0.65
C GLU A 380 -21.90 10.58 -0.76
N GLU A 381 -20.96 11.52 -0.92
CA GLU A 381 -20.39 11.89 -2.21
C GLU A 381 -19.30 10.93 -2.71
N TRP A 382 -18.61 10.22 -1.81
CA TRP A 382 -17.41 9.45 -2.15
C TRP A 382 -17.35 8.05 -1.53
N GLY A 383 -17.90 7.87 -0.33
CA GLY A 383 -17.80 6.66 0.48
C GLY A 383 -18.59 5.47 -0.06
N PRO A 384 -19.93 5.58 -0.27
CA PRO A 384 -20.78 4.46 -0.61
C PRO A 384 -20.30 3.63 -1.80
N SER A 385 -19.85 4.26 -2.89
CA SER A 385 -19.37 3.58 -4.10
C SER A 385 -17.85 3.54 -4.24
N GLY A 386 -17.12 4.40 -3.51
CA GLY A 386 -15.67 4.55 -3.65
C GLY A 386 -14.86 3.85 -2.56
N ALA A 387 -15.50 3.30 -1.53
CA ALA A 387 -14.84 2.62 -0.43
C ALA A 387 -15.55 1.32 -0.04
N HIS A 388 -14.88 0.48 0.74
CA HIS A 388 -15.46 -0.69 1.41
C HIS A 388 -15.17 -0.63 2.90
N MET A 389 -16.24 -0.57 3.72
CA MET A 389 -16.14 -0.46 5.18
C MET A 389 -16.54 -1.76 5.86
N ARG A 390 -15.77 -2.19 6.86
CA ARG A 390 -15.98 -3.46 7.58
C ARG A 390 -15.36 -3.46 8.97
N HIS A 391 -15.72 -4.43 9.80
CA HIS A 391 -14.96 -4.74 11.00
C HIS A 391 -13.52 -5.13 10.66
N ALA A 392 -12.57 -4.63 11.46
CA ALA A 392 -11.22 -5.16 11.45
C ALA A 392 -11.23 -6.63 11.93
N PRO A 393 -10.41 -7.51 11.33
CA PRO A 393 -10.20 -8.85 11.87
C PRO A 393 -9.74 -8.80 13.34
N HIS A 394 -10.15 -9.77 14.17
CA HIS A 394 -9.70 -9.84 15.59
C HIS A 394 -8.17 -9.85 15.77
N SER A 395 -7.44 -10.31 14.76
CA SER A 395 -5.98 -10.35 14.74
C SER A 395 -5.38 -9.30 13.79
N HIS A 396 -6.09 -8.17 13.57
CA HIS A 396 -5.55 -7.04 12.85
C HIS A 396 -4.38 -6.45 13.62
N SER A 397 -3.23 -6.36 12.97
CA SER A 397 -1.96 -6.10 13.64
C SER A 397 -1.57 -4.64 13.53
N THR A 398 -1.23 -4.01 14.66
CA THR A 398 -0.62 -2.67 14.69
C THR A 398 0.90 -2.72 14.56
N VAL A 399 1.49 -3.90 14.71
CA VAL A 399 2.93 -4.13 14.55
C VAL A 399 3.20 -4.55 13.11
N TRP A 400 2.57 -5.64 12.66
CA TRP A 400 2.76 -6.29 11.35
C TRP A 400 1.89 -5.62 10.28
N VAL A 401 2.30 -4.41 9.87
CA VAL A 401 1.47 -3.48 9.09
C VAL A 401 1.59 -3.59 7.56
N CYS A 402 2.51 -4.42 7.05
CA CYS A 402 2.69 -4.64 5.60
C CYS A 402 1.61 -5.56 5.02
N TYR A 403 0.33 -5.29 5.30
CA TYR A 403 -0.82 -6.12 4.90
C TYR A 403 -1.47 -5.67 3.58
N VAL A 404 -0.93 -4.63 2.92
CA VAL A 404 -1.43 -4.09 1.66
C VAL A 404 -0.31 -4.06 0.63
N PHE A 405 -0.63 -4.42 -0.62
CA PHE A 405 0.27 -4.27 -1.75
C PHE A 405 -0.55 -4.13 -3.04
N GLY A 406 -0.31 -3.08 -3.82
CA GLY A 406 -1.08 -2.78 -5.02
C GLY A 406 -2.56 -2.59 -4.68
N SER A 407 -3.44 -3.29 -5.41
CA SER A 407 -4.89 -3.28 -5.18
C SER A 407 -5.37 -4.25 -4.09
N SER A 408 -4.47 -4.92 -3.38
CA SER A 408 -4.80 -6.07 -2.52
C SER A 408 -4.49 -5.83 -1.05
N PHE A 409 -5.39 -6.32 -0.19
CA PHE A 409 -5.25 -6.38 1.27
C PHE A 409 -5.29 -7.84 1.74
N VAL A 410 -4.45 -8.22 2.71
CA VAL A 410 -4.41 -9.56 3.30
C VAL A 410 -4.70 -9.51 4.79
N ALA A 411 -5.41 -10.52 5.30
CA ALA A 411 -5.63 -10.69 6.72
C ALA A 411 -5.61 -12.17 7.13
N PRO A 412 -5.32 -12.48 8.41
CA PRO A 412 -5.71 -13.75 8.98
C PRO A 412 -7.23 -13.92 8.95
N PHE A 413 -7.68 -15.15 8.76
CA PHE A 413 -9.09 -15.51 8.75
C PHE A 413 -9.34 -16.81 9.51
N ARG A 414 -10.47 -16.87 10.19
CA ARG A 414 -11.05 -18.08 10.76
C ARG A 414 -12.53 -18.07 10.45
N SER A 415 -13.08 -19.22 10.06
CA SER A 415 -14.52 -19.33 9.81
C SER A 415 -15.27 -19.12 11.13
N GLY A 416 -16.21 -18.18 11.14
CA GLY A 416 -17.02 -17.79 12.29
C GLY A 416 -17.72 -16.45 12.06
N THR A 417 -18.53 -16.01 13.02
CA THR A 417 -19.21 -14.70 12.98
C THR A 417 -18.22 -13.59 13.36
N PRO A 418 -18.00 -12.57 12.52
CA PRO A 418 -17.12 -11.44 12.82
C PRO A 418 -17.47 -10.72 14.13
N GLU A 419 -18.75 -10.72 14.52
CA GLU A 419 -19.29 -10.03 15.70
C GLU A 419 -19.10 -10.83 17.00
N ALA A 420 -18.58 -12.06 16.93
CA ALA A 420 -18.33 -12.85 18.13
C ALA A 420 -17.26 -12.20 19.01
N LEU A 421 -17.54 -12.13 20.31
CA LEU A 421 -16.59 -11.65 21.33
C LEU A 421 -15.32 -12.51 21.41
N LEU A 422 -15.45 -13.81 21.12
CA LEU A 422 -14.32 -14.75 21.15
C LEU A 422 -13.86 -15.08 19.73
N PRO A 423 -12.53 -15.22 19.50
CA PRO A 423 -12.01 -15.65 18.21
C PRO A 423 -12.60 -16.99 17.78
N PRO A 424 -12.99 -17.17 16.51
CA PRO A 424 -13.58 -18.42 16.06
C PRO A 424 -12.66 -19.63 16.27
N VAL A 425 -13.25 -20.79 16.57
CA VAL A 425 -12.52 -22.06 16.70
C VAL A 425 -12.35 -22.66 15.31
N GLY A 426 -11.14 -23.10 14.95
CA GLY A 426 -10.87 -23.69 13.63
C GLY A 426 -9.46 -23.43 13.11
N PRO A 427 -9.16 -23.89 11.89
CA PRO A 427 -7.89 -23.61 11.24
C PRO A 427 -7.76 -22.11 10.90
N LYS A 428 -6.57 -21.55 11.10
CA LYS A 428 -6.25 -20.23 10.54
C LYS A 428 -6.02 -20.35 9.03
N MET A 429 -6.60 -19.41 8.30
CA MET A 429 -6.46 -19.23 6.87
C MET A 429 -5.89 -17.84 6.59
N ALA A 430 -5.32 -17.65 5.42
CA ALA A 430 -5.09 -16.32 4.88
C ALA A 430 -6.29 -15.97 4.00
N GLN A 431 -6.78 -14.74 4.11
CA GLN A 431 -7.78 -14.18 3.20
C GLN A 431 -7.22 -12.94 2.51
N ILE A 432 -7.55 -12.76 1.24
CA ILE A 432 -7.13 -11.64 0.41
C ILE A 432 -8.36 -10.96 -0.18
N PHE A 433 -8.37 -9.64 -0.09
CA PHE A 433 -9.35 -8.76 -0.72
C PHE A 433 -8.63 -7.98 -1.82
N ASP A 434 -9.06 -8.16 -3.06
CA ASP A 434 -8.44 -7.53 -4.22
C ASP A 434 -9.44 -6.63 -4.93
N PHE A 435 -9.05 -5.36 -5.06
CA PHE A 435 -9.87 -4.27 -5.59
C PHE A 435 -9.46 -3.85 -7.01
N ASN A 436 -8.76 -4.70 -7.77
CA ASN A 436 -8.52 -4.43 -9.19
C ASN A 436 -9.85 -4.39 -9.96
N GLN A 437 -10.40 -3.18 -10.12
CA GLN A 437 -11.71 -2.94 -10.71
C GLN A 437 -11.78 -3.37 -12.17
N THR A 438 -10.66 -3.29 -12.91
CA THR A 438 -10.59 -3.74 -14.30
C THR A 438 -10.77 -5.25 -14.40
N ALA A 439 -10.06 -6.02 -13.55
CA ALA A 439 -10.21 -7.46 -13.47
C ALA A 439 -11.65 -7.86 -13.06
N ILE A 440 -12.20 -7.19 -12.05
CA ILE A 440 -13.54 -7.48 -11.52
C ILE A 440 -14.61 -7.22 -12.58
N LYS A 441 -14.55 -6.09 -13.31
CA LYS A 441 -15.49 -5.78 -14.41
C LYS A 441 -15.43 -6.83 -15.51
N ARG A 442 -14.24 -7.34 -15.87
CA ARG A 442 -14.07 -8.43 -16.85
C ARG A 442 -14.72 -9.72 -16.36
N LEU A 443 -14.51 -10.09 -15.10
CA LEU A 443 -15.08 -11.30 -14.50
C LEU A 443 -16.62 -11.23 -14.43
N ALA A 444 -17.15 -10.09 -14.01
CA ALA A 444 -18.61 -9.86 -13.97
C ALA A 444 -19.24 -9.97 -15.37
N HIS A 445 -18.60 -9.41 -16.40
CA HIS A 445 -19.10 -9.47 -17.78
C HIS A 445 -19.06 -10.88 -18.40
N ASN A 446 -18.06 -11.71 -18.07
CA ASN A 446 -17.91 -13.05 -18.64
C ASN A 446 -18.83 -14.11 -18.00
N GLY A 447 -19.71 -13.69 -17.06
CA GLY A 447 -20.46 -14.58 -16.19
C GLY A 447 -19.53 -15.23 -15.15
N VAL A 448 -20.08 -15.53 -13.97
CA VAL A 448 -19.38 -16.07 -12.78
C VAL A 448 -18.86 -17.52 -13.00
N ARG A 449 -18.14 -17.77 -14.09
CA ARG A 449 -17.55 -19.08 -14.44
C ARG A 449 -16.20 -19.34 -13.77
N ASP A 450 -15.66 -18.35 -13.05
CA ASP A 450 -14.34 -18.40 -12.39
C ASP A 450 -14.47 -18.41 -10.85
N GLU A 451 -15.68 -18.67 -10.32
CA GLU A 451 -15.85 -18.99 -8.91
C GLU A 451 -15.28 -20.38 -8.64
N SER A 452 -14.16 -20.41 -7.91
CA SER A 452 -13.59 -21.63 -7.35
C SER A 452 -13.96 -21.72 -5.87
N THR A 453 -13.64 -22.84 -5.22
CA THR A 453 -13.75 -22.95 -3.75
C THR A 453 -12.84 -21.97 -3.00
N VAL A 454 -11.92 -21.29 -3.71
CA VAL A 454 -10.89 -20.41 -3.17
C VAL A 454 -11.16 -18.94 -3.49
N SER A 455 -11.91 -18.62 -4.55
CA SER A 455 -12.05 -17.26 -5.10
C SER A 455 -13.50 -16.91 -5.42
N HIS A 456 -13.97 -15.78 -4.90
CA HIS A 456 -15.32 -15.26 -5.07
C HIS A 456 -15.30 -13.79 -5.50
N VAL A 457 -16.20 -13.40 -6.39
CA VAL A 457 -16.37 -11.99 -6.79
C VAL A 457 -17.60 -11.44 -6.06
N ILE A 458 -17.40 -10.39 -5.26
CA ILE A 458 -18.46 -9.76 -4.48
C ILE A 458 -18.81 -8.43 -5.14
N THR A 459 -20.03 -8.35 -5.68
CA THR A 459 -20.61 -7.13 -6.27
C THR A 459 -21.75 -6.55 -5.44
N GLU A 460 -22.25 -7.31 -4.48
CA GLU A 460 -23.38 -6.90 -3.64
C GLU A 460 -22.94 -5.87 -2.58
N PRO A 461 -23.80 -4.90 -2.24
CA PRO A 461 -23.54 -3.96 -1.17
C PRO A 461 -23.29 -4.67 0.18
N SER A 462 -22.25 -4.23 0.87
CA SER A 462 -21.93 -4.62 2.25
C SER A 462 -22.53 -3.60 3.23
N ARG A 463 -23.11 -4.10 4.32
CA ARG A 463 -23.71 -3.28 5.38
C ARG A 463 -22.98 -3.49 6.70
N LEU A 464 -22.46 -2.41 7.28
CA LEU A 464 -21.88 -2.40 8.62
C LEU A 464 -22.87 -1.77 9.61
N THR A 465 -23.24 -2.50 10.66
CA THR A 465 -24.18 -2.02 11.68
C THR A 465 -23.47 -1.89 13.03
N LEU A 466 -23.12 -0.65 13.39
CA LEU A 466 -22.51 -0.29 14.66
C LEU A 466 -23.34 0.82 15.30
N SER A 467 -24.51 0.49 15.85
CA SER A 467 -25.53 1.46 16.29
C SER A 467 -25.13 2.37 17.45
N ARG A 468 -23.97 2.11 18.08
CA ARG A 468 -23.39 2.95 19.13
C ARG A 468 -22.30 3.88 18.62
N ILE A 469 -21.88 3.70 17.36
CA ILE A 469 -20.87 4.51 16.68
C ILE A 469 -21.53 5.34 15.57
N PHE A 470 -22.39 4.73 14.75
CA PHE A 470 -23.05 5.40 13.64
C PHE A 470 -24.57 5.54 13.91
N PRO A 471 -25.20 6.67 13.49
CA PRO A 471 -26.64 6.88 13.66
C PRO A 471 -27.49 5.94 12.77
N SER A 472 -26.90 5.40 11.70
CA SER A 472 -27.55 4.45 10.79
C SER A 472 -26.53 3.45 10.23
N PRO A 473 -26.99 2.29 9.70
CA PRO A 473 -26.08 1.33 9.09
C PRO A 473 -25.31 1.93 7.91
N VAL A 474 -23.99 1.81 7.91
CA VAL A 474 -23.13 2.28 6.83
C VAL A 474 -23.16 1.24 5.70
N VAL A 475 -23.53 1.66 4.49
CA VAL A 475 -23.61 0.80 3.32
C VAL A 475 -22.52 1.19 2.31
N THR A 476 -21.73 0.20 1.88
CA THR A 476 -20.69 0.36 0.86
C THR A 476 -20.84 -0.69 -0.22
N SER A 477 -20.63 -0.34 -1.49
CA SER A 477 -20.89 -1.19 -2.66
C SER A 477 -19.71 -1.33 -3.62
N LEU A 478 -18.50 -0.91 -3.21
CA LEU A 478 -17.29 -1.10 -4.00
C LEU A 478 -17.03 -2.61 -4.24
N PRO A 479 -17.06 -3.09 -5.49
CA PRO A 479 -16.85 -4.50 -5.78
C PRO A 479 -15.42 -4.95 -5.49
N TYR A 480 -15.26 -6.22 -5.11
CA TYR A 480 -13.95 -6.82 -4.84
C TYR A 480 -13.93 -8.31 -5.11
N ARG A 481 -12.72 -8.86 -5.29
CA ARG A 481 -12.47 -10.30 -5.32
C ARG A 481 -11.97 -10.76 -3.95
N TRP A 482 -12.67 -11.71 -3.35
CA TRP A 482 -12.31 -12.33 -2.08
C TRP A 482 -11.69 -13.71 -2.33
N ARG A 483 -10.51 -13.94 -1.76
CA ARG A 483 -9.84 -15.24 -1.83
C ARG A 483 -9.49 -15.75 -0.45
N THR A 484 -9.63 -17.05 -0.21
CA THR A 484 -9.22 -17.66 1.06
C THR A 484 -8.47 -18.97 0.84
N LYS A 485 -7.38 -19.18 1.59
CA LYS A 485 -6.67 -20.46 1.56
C LYS A 485 -6.14 -20.83 2.93
N ARG A 486 -6.27 -22.11 3.24
CA ARG A 486 -5.60 -22.69 4.41
C ARG A 486 -4.11 -22.69 4.16
N VAL A 487 -3.36 -22.06 5.06
CA VAL A 487 -1.90 -22.14 5.07
C VAL A 487 -1.54 -23.51 5.69
N PRO A 488 -0.88 -24.44 4.96
CA PRO A 488 -0.71 -25.83 5.37
C PRO A 488 -0.06 -25.96 6.74
N HIS A 489 -0.53 -26.92 7.52
CA HIS A 489 -0.20 -27.05 8.93
C HIS A 489 0.91 -28.07 9.19
N ASN A 490 1.82 -27.71 10.09
CA ASN A 490 2.33 -28.64 11.08
C ASN A 490 1.71 -28.23 12.43
N SER A 491 1.14 -29.17 13.17
CA SER A 491 0.65 -29.13 14.58
C SER A 491 0.78 -27.84 15.40
N MET A 492 2.02 -27.37 15.40
CA MET A 492 2.62 -26.53 16.42
C MET A 492 2.90 -25.11 15.92
N ARG A 493 2.64 -24.79 14.64
CA ARG A 493 3.04 -23.52 14.01
C ARG A 493 1.82 -22.76 13.47
N THR A 494 1.08 -22.13 14.39
CA THR A 494 0.04 -21.15 14.05
C THR A 494 0.67 -19.76 13.86
N PHE A 495 0.04 -18.88 13.08
CA PHE A 495 0.52 -17.51 12.84
C PHE A 495 -0.44 -16.48 13.44
N GLY A 496 0.09 -15.35 13.92
CA GLY A 496 -0.67 -14.23 14.49
C GLY A 496 -1.10 -13.21 13.45
N ALA A 497 -0.26 -12.95 12.45
CA ALA A 497 -0.48 -11.96 11.40
C ALA A 497 -0.11 -12.50 10.02
N VAL A 498 -0.54 -11.78 8.98
CA VAL A 498 -0.17 -12.04 7.59
C VAL A 498 0.22 -10.71 6.95
N MET A 499 1.28 -10.72 6.17
CA MET A 499 1.76 -9.60 5.36
C MET A 499 1.72 -9.99 3.88
N LEU A 500 1.73 -8.97 3.02
CA LEU A 500 1.65 -9.08 1.58
C LEU A 500 2.88 -8.45 0.95
N SER A 501 3.36 -9.09 -0.10
CA SER A 501 4.27 -8.52 -1.08
C SER A 501 3.77 -8.88 -2.46
N GLU A 502 4.37 -8.28 -3.49
CA GLU A 502 3.97 -8.52 -4.88
C GLU A 502 3.88 -9.99 -5.27
N ASP A 503 4.83 -10.80 -4.83
CA ASP A 503 5.01 -12.19 -5.25
C ASP A 503 4.96 -13.18 -4.07
N ALA A 504 4.58 -12.73 -2.88
CA ALA A 504 4.47 -13.63 -1.72
C ALA A 504 3.44 -13.20 -0.69
N ILE A 505 2.87 -14.20 -0.03
CA ILE A 505 2.13 -14.07 1.23
C ILE A 505 3.08 -14.46 2.36
N ILE A 506 3.21 -13.63 3.39
CA ILE A 506 4.12 -13.87 4.50
C ILE A 506 3.30 -14.06 5.77
N THR A 507 3.28 -15.25 6.34
CA THR A 507 2.66 -15.48 7.64
C THR A 507 3.67 -15.23 8.76
N VAL A 508 3.20 -14.66 9.86
CA VAL A 508 4.05 -14.23 10.97
C VAL A 508 3.66 -14.94 12.25
N ALA A 509 4.56 -15.76 12.78
CA ALA A 509 4.44 -16.38 14.09
C ALA A 509 5.41 -15.67 15.05
N ASN A 510 4.88 -14.89 15.99
CA ASN A 510 5.66 -14.23 17.03
C ASN A 510 5.06 -14.54 18.40
N THR A 511 5.40 -15.72 18.91
CA THR A 511 5.01 -16.21 20.24
C THR A 511 6.28 -16.52 21.04
N PRO A 512 6.20 -16.67 22.38
CA PRO A 512 7.37 -17.04 23.18
C PRO A 512 8.06 -18.34 22.73
N LEU A 513 7.32 -19.25 22.06
CA LEU A 513 7.83 -20.54 21.60
C LEU A 513 8.30 -20.54 20.13
N VAL A 514 7.76 -19.65 19.30
CA VAL A 514 7.98 -19.63 17.85
C VAL A 514 8.07 -18.18 17.37
N ARG A 515 9.22 -17.81 16.79
CA ARG A 515 9.50 -16.49 16.20
C ARG A 515 10.04 -16.66 14.77
N GLU A 516 9.13 -16.68 13.80
CA GLU A 516 9.48 -16.90 12.38
C GLU A 516 8.52 -16.20 11.41
N TYR A 517 9.07 -15.83 10.25
CA TYR A 517 8.32 -15.51 9.05
C TYR A 517 8.25 -16.76 8.18
N ARG A 518 7.09 -17.05 7.61
CA ARG A 518 6.94 -18.09 6.59
C ARG A 518 6.46 -17.45 5.30
N VAL A 519 7.30 -17.50 4.28
CA VAL A 519 7.15 -16.87 2.98
C VAL A 519 6.61 -17.90 2.00
N LEU A 520 5.39 -17.67 1.53
CA LEU A 520 4.69 -18.45 0.52
C LEU A 520 4.78 -17.67 -0.80
N SER A 521 5.74 -18.02 -1.66
CA SER A 521 6.07 -17.27 -2.87
C SER A 521 5.48 -17.90 -4.13
N PHE A 522 5.02 -17.07 -5.06
CA PHE A 522 4.41 -17.47 -6.33
C PHE A 522 5.46 -17.63 -7.44
#